data_AF-A0A402AFZ3-F1
#
_entry.id   AF-A0A402AFZ3-F1
#
_cell.length_a   1.000
_cell.length_b   1.000
_cell.length_c   1.000
_cell.angle_alpha   90.00
_cell.angle_beta   90.00
_cell.angle_gamma   90.00
#
_symmetry.space_group_name_H-M   'P 1'
#
loop_
_entity.id
_entity.type
_entity.pdbx_description
1 polymer ?
#
loop_
_entity_poly.entity_id
_entity_poly.type
_entity_poly.pdbx_seq_one_letter_code
_entity_poly.pdbx_strand_id
1 'polypeptide(L)'
;MLFNIIPDTAYGSIWLVRLLLIITAMVFLYLTNRRKPVQVVDPEPEPMTNFERLSTQEMKAASPRKTRNLIETPVTEVAEPQRHTVIWLVLASLIALTFVFTSSIVQVLNPYMSAIVFDWLHLLAQGIWLGGFTYLAYVLLPLLSGAEFEYNTETLTFLLRRLTPILMTGMAIQLVTGLFLSEASISNAQQLINDPFGRTLLIQILVTLVLVCLSVYALYIIRPRLTHQALLLPVVKADLPDRRTRQSEISSTRRLLKLTAKSLAICGMIVLLCSSLQLFFAPPIDFPNINYERQTLTPKNIPINAQTRQMGDLTVTLQLLPGRVGYEHTVIVIITDNKNRSVTDAQVNLTTDMQLMKMGEGKASVQGGNPVYIATFDKRTAFNMAGLWNIQVEIKRPGQKPLTDTFKITLTA
;
A
#
# COMPACT_ATOMS: atom_id res chain seq x y z
N MET A 1 -4.45 -26.01 6.97
CA MET A 1 -4.12 -24.84 7.82
C MET A 1 -4.50 -23.51 7.18
N LEU A 2 -4.09 -23.18 5.94
CA LEU A 2 -4.43 -21.90 5.27
C LEU A 2 -5.95 -21.63 5.12
N PHE A 3 -6.76 -22.67 4.92
CA PHE A 3 -8.21 -22.53 4.69
C PHE A 3 -9.02 -22.04 5.91
N ASN A 4 -8.52 -22.23 7.14
CA ASN A 4 -9.21 -21.79 8.36
C ASN A 4 -8.76 -20.40 8.82
N ILE A 5 -7.56 -19.94 8.42
CA ILE A 5 -7.00 -18.64 8.85
C ILE A 5 -7.70 -17.47 8.15
N ILE A 6 -8.13 -17.67 6.91
CA ILE A 6 -8.76 -16.64 6.08
C ILE A 6 -10.15 -16.22 6.60
N PRO A 7 -11.08 -17.14 6.96
CA PRO A 7 -12.38 -16.75 7.48
C PRO A 7 -12.35 -16.25 8.94
N ASP A 8 -11.41 -16.73 9.76
CA ASP A 8 -11.39 -16.42 11.20
C ASP A 8 -10.69 -15.08 11.54
N THR A 9 -10.06 -14.43 10.56
CA THR A 9 -9.35 -13.16 10.77
C THR A 9 -9.95 -12.01 9.96
N ALA A 10 -10.09 -10.83 10.58
CA ALA A 10 -10.59 -9.64 9.90
C ALA A 10 -9.78 -9.29 8.63
N TYR A 11 -8.47 -9.54 8.65
CA TYR A 11 -7.57 -9.31 7.51
C TYR A 11 -7.74 -10.31 6.36
N GLY A 12 -8.17 -11.54 6.63
CA GLY A 12 -8.34 -12.57 5.60
C GLY A 12 -9.42 -12.20 4.57
N SER A 13 -10.51 -11.58 5.03
CA SER A 13 -11.58 -11.09 4.16
C SER A 13 -11.09 -9.98 3.20
N ILE A 14 -10.31 -9.01 3.71
CA ILE A 14 -9.74 -7.90 2.92
C ILE A 14 -8.77 -8.44 1.86
N TRP A 15 -7.98 -9.45 2.22
CA TRP A 15 -7.05 -10.09 1.29
C TRP A 15 -7.78 -10.80 0.13
N LEU A 16 -8.89 -11.50 0.39
CA LEU A 16 -9.72 -12.11 -0.65
C LEU A 16 -10.33 -11.06 -1.60
N VAL A 17 -10.85 -9.96 -1.04
CA VAL A 17 -11.37 -8.85 -1.85
C VAL A 17 -10.29 -8.29 -2.76
N ARG A 18 -9.06 -8.09 -2.25
CA ARG A 18 -7.93 -7.61 -3.05
C ARG A 18 -7.63 -8.54 -4.22
N LEU A 19 -7.56 -9.85 -3.98
CA LEU A 19 -7.35 -10.83 -5.06
C LEU A 19 -8.44 -10.78 -6.12
N LEU A 20 -9.70 -10.70 -5.70
CA LEU A 20 -10.84 -10.61 -6.62
C LEU A 20 -10.77 -9.35 -7.51
N LEU A 21 -10.37 -8.22 -6.95
CA LEU A 21 -10.17 -6.97 -7.70
C LEU A 21 -9.03 -7.08 -8.70
N ILE A 22 -7.91 -7.70 -8.33
CA ILE A 22 -6.78 -7.93 -9.24
C ILE A 22 -7.18 -8.86 -10.39
N ILE A 23 -7.92 -9.94 -10.09
CA ILE A 23 -8.45 -10.86 -11.11
C ILE A 23 -9.39 -10.11 -12.06
N THR A 24 -10.27 -9.26 -11.52
CA THR A 24 -11.20 -8.47 -12.33
C THR A 24 -10.45 -7.51 -13.26
N ALA A 25 -9.39 -6.85 -12.74
CA ALA A 25 -8.52 -6.00 -13.55
C ALA A 25 -7.80 -6.78 -14.66
N MET A 26 -7.28 -7.97 -14.36
CA MET A 26 -6.64 -8.86 -15.35
C MET A 26 -7.61 -9.34 -16.44
N VAL A 27 -8.81 -9.77 -16.05
CA VAL A 27 -9.87 -10.18 -16.99
C VAL A 27 -10.28 -9.01 -17.87
N PHE A 28 -10.46 -7.82 -17.29
CA PHE A 28 -10.79 -6.62 -18.04
C PHE A 28 -9.70 -6.23 -19.05
N LEU A 29 -8.42 -6.33 -18.67
CA LEU A 29 -7.28 -6.15 -19.59
C LEU A 29 -7.30 -7.14 -20.74
N TYR A 30 -7.57 -8.42 -20.44
CA TYR A 30 -7.66 -9.47 -21.45
C TYR A 30 -8.79 -9.22 -22.46
N LEU A 31 -9.97 -8.83 -21.97
CA LEU A 31 -11.14 -8.55 -22.80
C LEU A 31 -10.95 -7.32 -23.68
N THR A 32 -10.29 -6.28 -23.17
CA THR A 32 -10.02 -5.05 -23.92
C THR A 32 -8.94 -5.23 -24.97
N ASN A 33 -7.93 -6.08 -24.73
CA ASN A 33 -6.85 -6.33 -25.69
C ASN A 33 -7.28 -7.23 -26.87
N ARG A 34 -8.29 -8.10 -26.70
CA ARG A 34 -8.79 -8.99 -27.77
C ARG A 34 -9.53 -8.29 -28.92
N ARG A 35 -9.83 -6.99 -28.82
CA ARG A 35 -10.71 -6.27 -29.78
C ARG A 35 -10.01 -5.61 -30.98
N LYS A 36 -8.73 -5.90 -31.28
CA LYS A 36 -8.06 -5.34 -32.48
C LYS A 36 -7.49 -6.41 -33.43
N PRO A 37 -8.21 -6.80 -34.49
CA PRO A 37 -7.60 -7.05 -35.78
C PRO A 37 -7.52 -5.70 -36.52
N VAL A 38 -6.32 -5.13 -36.64
CA VAL A 38 -6.10 -4.04 -37.59
C VAL A 38 -6.28 -4.65 -38.98
N GLN A 39 -7.28 -4.23 -39.75
CA GLN A 39 -7.29 -4.46 -41.19
C GLN A 39 -6.08 -3.71 -41.74
N VAL A 40 -5.06 -4.46 -42.15
CA VAL A 40 -3.99 -3.94 -43.00
C VAL A 40 -4.66 -3.61 -44.33
N VAL A 41 -4.96 -2.34 -44.55
CA VAL A 41 -5.25 -1.85 -45.90
C VAL A 41 -3.91 -1.92 -46.63
N ASP A 42 -3.82 -2.77 -47.66
CA ASP A 42 -2.63 -2.86 -48.51
C ASP A 42 -2.21 -1.45 -48.94
N PRO A 43 -0.91 -1.09 -48.86
CA PRO A 43 -0.46 0.20 -49.35
C PRO A 43 -0.80 0.30 -50.84
N GLU A 44 -1.62 1.29 -51.20
CA GLU A 44 -1.86 1.67 -52.59
C GLU A 44 -0.47 1.90 -53.23
N PRO A 45 -0.16 1.25 -54.37
CA PRO A 45 1.17 1.32 -54.97
C PRO A 45 1.54 2.77 -55.25
N GLU A 46 2.81 3.11 -54.97
CA GLU A 46 3.35 4.46 -55.11
C GLU A 46 2.88 5.15 -56.41
N PRO A 47 2.57 6.45 -56.38
CA PRO A 47 2.22 7.16 -57.60
C PRO A 47 3.42 7.14 -58.55
N MET A 48 3.26 6.44 -59.67
CA MET A 48 4.19 6.45 -60.81
C MET A 48 4.68 7.88 -61.06
N THR A 49 6.01 8.03 -61.13
CA THR A 49 6.68 9.31 -61.43
C THR A 49 6.14 9.89 -62.74
N ASN A 50 6.10 11.23 -62.83
CA ASN A 50 5.40 12.01 -63.86
C ASN A 50 5.73 11.69 -65.34
N PHE A 51 6.67 10.77 -65.62
CA PHE A 51 7.01 10.31 -66.96
C PHE A 51 6.06 9.24 -67.52
N GLU A 52 5.40 8.43 -66.69
CA GLU A 52 4.44 7.40 -67.14
C GLU A 52 3.03 7.94 -67.43
N ARG A 53 2.69 9.12 -66.88
CA ARG A 53 1.38 9.76 -67.11
C ARG A 53 1.20 10.28 -68.54
N LEU A 54 2.28 10.65 -69.24
CA LEU A 54 2.16 11.28 -70.55
C LEU A 54 1.80 10.31 -71.69
N SER A 55 1.97 9.00 -71.52
CA SER A 55 1.61 8.01 -72.56
C SER A 55 0.18 7.49 -72.47
N THR A 56 -0.51 7.72 -71.35
CA THR A 56 -1.86 7.16 -71.07
C THR A 56 -2.95 8.22 -70.91
N GLN A 57 -2.60 9.51 -70.98
CA GLN A 57 -3.53 10.61 -70.70
C GLN A 57 -4.57 10.91 -71.82
N GLU A 58 -4.55 10.21 -72.94
CA GLU A 58 -5.58 10.37 -74.00
C GLU A 58 -6.76 9.39 -73.93
N MET A 59 -6.80 8.43 -73.00
CA MET A 59 -7.92 7.47 -72.95
C MET A 59 -8.43 7.20 -71.52
N LYS A 60 -9.18 8.14 -70.94
CA LYS A 60 -10.53 7.89 -70.38
C LYS A 60 -11.05 9.08 -69.60
N ALA A 61 -12.20 9.56 -70.06
CA ALA A 61 -13.04 10.56 -69.44
C ALA A 61 -13.29 10.32 -67.94
N ALA A 62 -13.10 11.37 -67.15
CA ALA A 62 -13.46 11.45 -65.75
C ALA A 62 -15.00 11.43 -65.58
N SER A 63 -15.50 10.53 -64.71
CA SER A 63 -16.90 10.55 -64.24
C SER A 63 -16.96 11.29 -62.89
N PRO A 64 -17.70 12.40 -62.76
CA PRO A 64 -17.72 13.25 -61.57
C PRO A 64 -18.53 12.67 -60.39
N ARG A 65 -19.04 11.44 -60.50
CA ARG A 65 -19.94 10.84 -59.51
C ARG A 65 -19.23 10.09 -58.37
N LYS A 66 -17.96 9.68 -58.57
CA LYS A 66 -17.21 8.90 -57.56
C LYS A 66 -16.54 9.78 -56.49
N THR A 67 -16.23 11.03 -56.82
CA THR A 67 -15.55 11.97 -55.91
C THR A 67 -16.48 12.53 -54.83
N ARG A 68 -17.80 12.53 -55.05
CA ARG A 68 -18.77 13.08 -54.07
C ARG A 68 -19.07 12.12 -52.92
N ASN A 69 -19.02 10.81 -53.16
CA ASN A 69 -19.29 9.80 -52.12
C ASN A 69 -18.12 9.59 -51.13
N LEU A 70 -16.92 10.10 -51.42
CA LEU A 70 -15.76 10.04 -50.53
C LEU A 70 -15.70 11.22 -49.53
N ILE A 71 -16.53 12.25 -49.72
CA ILE A 71 -16.54 13.47 -48.89
C ILE A 71 -17.64 13.42 -47.82
N GLU A 72 -18.63 12.52 -47.94
CA GLU A 72 -19.80 12.42 -47.04
C GLU A 72 -19.89 11.12 -46.23
N THR A 73 -18.79 10.41 -46.00
CA THR A 73 -18.76 9.47 -44.87
C THR A 73 -18.47 10.26 -43.60
N PRO A 74 -19.43 10.46 -42.68
CA PRO A 74 -19.10 10.93 -41.35
C PRO A 74 -18.20 9.86 -40.76
N VAL A 75 -16.93 10.19 -40.53
CA VAL A 75 -16.04 9.36 -39.72
C VAL A 75 -16.70 9.35 -38.35
N THR A 76 -17.43 8.28 -38.05
CA THR A 76 -18.06 8.06 -36.76
C THR A 76 -16.96 8.12 -35.72
N GLU A 77 -16.92 9.23 -34.99
CA GLU A 77 -15.95 9.48 -33.94
C GLU A 77 -16.07 8.36 -32.91
N VAL A 78 -15.05 7.50 -32.84
CA VAL A 78 -15.03 6.33 -31.95
C VAL A 78 -14.90 6.81 -30.50
N ALA A 79 -16.02 7.18 -29.89
CA ALA A 79 -16.14 7.67 -28.52
C ALA A 79 -16.10 6.56 -27.45
N GLU A 80 -15.26 5.53 -27.63
CA GLU A 80 -15.07 4.46 -26.63
C GLU A 80 -13.90 4.62 -25.62
N PRO A 81 -12.87 5.50 -25.77
CA PRO A 81 -11.69 5.46 -24.88
C PRO A 81 -11.92 6.01 -23.46
N GLN A 82 -12.91 6.88 -23.25
CA GLN A 82 -13.13 7.53 -21.95
C GLN A 82 -13.71 6.57 -20.90
N ARG A 83 -14.62 5.67 -21.27
CA ARG A 83 -15.29 4.75 -20.33
C ARG A 83 -14.32 3.75 -19.71
N HIS A 84 -13.41 3.19 -20.52
CA HIS A 84 -12.39 2.27 -20.03
C HIS A 84 -11.41 2.93 -19.05
N THR A 85 -11.09 4.21 -19.26
CA THR A 85 -10.18 4.95 -18.39
C THR A 85 -10.73 5.11 -16.97
N VAL A 86 -12.03 5.41 -16.84
CA VAL A 86 -12.69 5.54 -15.53
C VAL A 86 -12.70 4.21 -14.79
N ILE A 87 -13.00 3.10 -15.49
CA ILE A 87 -12.98 1.75 -14.89
C ILE A 87 -11.59 1.41 -14.34
N TRP A 88 -10.53 1.71 -15.11
CA TRP A 88 -9.15 1.51 -14.65
C TRP A 88 -8.81 2.34 -13.42
N LEU A 89 -9.22 3.60 -13.36
CA LEU A 89 -9.01 4.47 -12.21
C LEU A 89 -9.75 3.99 -10.96
N VAL A 90 -11.01 3.54 -11.12
CA VAL A 90 -11.81 3.00 -10.01
C VAL A 90 -11.18 1.71 -9.47
N LEU A 91 -10.76 0.79 -10.35
CA LEU A 91 -10.09 -0.45 -9.93
C LEU A 91 -8.78 -0.16 -9.20
N ALA A 92 -7.93 0.73 -9.73
CA ALA A 92 -6.67 1.10 -9.09
C ALA A 92 -6.91 1.76 -7.71
N SER A 93 -7.90 2.65 -7.61
CA SER A 93 -8.32 3.29 -6.38
C SER A 93 -8.77 2.28 -5.32
N LEU A 94 -9.61 1.32 -5.71
CA LEU A 94 -10.16 0.32 -4.81
C LEU A 94 -9.08 -0.67 -4.34
N ILE A 95 -8.16 -1.07 -5.22
CA ILE A 95 -7.00 -1.90 -4.86
C ILE A 95 -6.12 -1.14 -3.84
N ALA A 96 -5.79 0.12 -4.09
CA ALA A 96 -5.00 0.93 -3.15
C ALA A 96 -5.68 1.02 -1.77
N LEU A 97 -7.00 1.21 -1.74
CA LEU A 97 -7.75 1.24 -0.49
C LEU A 97 -7.63 -0.07 0.31
N THR A 98 -7.63 -1.23 -0.37
CA THR A 98 -7.41 -2.51 0.36
C THR A 98 -6.03 -2.60 0.99
N PHE A 99 -4.99 -1.97 0.43
CA PHE A 99 -3.65 -1.94 1.02
C PHE A 99 -3.62 -1.10 2.30
N VAL A 100 -4.28 0.05 2.30
CA VAL A 100 -4.38 0.95 3.46
C VAL A 100 -5.04 0.24 4.65
N PHE A 101 -6.12 -0.51 4.42
CA PHE A 101 -6.79 -1.24 5.51
C PHE A 101 -5.94 -2.37 6.13
N THR A 102 -4.89 -2.81 5.44
CA THR A 102 -3.94 -3.82 5.96
C THR A 102 -2.64 -3.17 6.47
N SER A 103 -2.50 -1.83 6.38
CA SER A 103 -1.26 -1.17 6.76
C SER A 103 -1.10 -1.13 8.28
N SER A 104 0.13 -1.31 8.76
CA SER A 104 0.47 -1.23 10.18
C SER A 104 0.39 0.21 10.70
N ILE A 105 0.61 1.19 9.83
CA ILE A 105 0.58 2.63 10.10
C ILE A 105 -0.82 3.04 10.58
N VAL A 106 -1.88 2.64 9.87
CA VAL A 106 -3.26 2.97 10.23
C VAL A 106 -3.67 2.39 11.59
N GLN A 107 -3.09 1.27 12.02
CA GLN A 107 -3.47 0.61 13.27
C GLN A 107 -2.90 1.29 14.52
N VAL A 108 -1.75 1.96 14.37
CA VAL A 108 -1.02 2.58 15.49
C VAL A 108 -1.37 4.06 15.65
N LEU A 109 -1.70 4.76 14.55
CA LEU A 109 -1.96 6.20 14.58
C LEU A 109 -3.40 6.55 15.00
N ASN A 110 -3.51 7.55 15.88
CA ASN A 110 -4.77 8.12 16.35
C ASN A 110 -4.76 9.64 16.10
N PRO A 111 -5.69 10.25 15.33
CA PRO A 111 -6.95 9.69 14.83
C PRO A 111 -6.83 8.83 13.56
N TYR A 112 -7.56 7.72 13.55
CA TYR A 112 -7.55 6.70 12.49
C TYR A 112 -7.97 7.22 11.10
N MET A 113 -8.92 8.16 11.04
CA MET A 113 -9.52 8.59 9.76
C MET A 113 -8.57 9.42 8.89
N SER A 114 -7.78 10.32 9.47
CA SER A 114 -6.79 11.09 8.71
C SER A 114 -5.68 10.19 8.21
N ALA A 115 -5.18 9.27 9.04
CA ALA A 115 -4.13 8.32 8.65
C ALA A 115 -4.55 7.50 7.42
N ILE A 116 -5.79 7.01 7.38
CA ILE A 116 -6.34 6.26 6.23
C ILE A 116 -6.32 7.11 4.95
N VAL A 117 -6.83 8.34 5.01
CA VAL A 117 -6.94 9.20 3.82
C VAL A 117 -5.55 9.58 3.30
N PHE A 118 -4.63 9.96 4.19
CA PHE A 118 -3.27 10.35 3.80
C PHE A 118 -2.47 9.16 3.26
N ASP A 119 -2.58 7.96 3.85
CA ASP A 119 -1.93 6.74 3.34
C ASP A 119 -2.51 6.33 1.97
N TRP A 120 -3.83 6.44 1.79
CA TRP A 120 -4.47 6.18 0.50
C TRP A 120 -3.99 7.15 -0.60
N LEU A 121 -3.96 8.46 -0.29
CA LEU A 121 -3.44 9.47 -1.20
C LEU A 121 -1.95 9.27 -1.48
N HIS A 122 -1.17 8.87 -0.48
CA HIS A 122 0.26 8.58 -0.62
C HIS A 122 0.51 7.46 -1.63
N LEU A 123 -0.20 6.32 -1.50
CA LEU A 123 -0.06 5.18 -2.40
C LEU A 123 -0.48 5.52 -3.85
N LEU A 124 -1.57 6.28 -4.02
CA LEU A 124 -2.00 6.72 -5.35
C LEU A 124 -0.98 7.67 -5.98
N ALA A 125 -0.50 8.64 -5.21
CA ALA A 125 0.51 9.59 -5.64
C ALA A 125 1.83 8.88 -6.03
N GLN A 126 2.24 7.89 -5.25
CA GLN A 126 3.41 7.05 -5.51
C GLN A 126 3.25 6.21 -6.77
N GLY A 127 2.09 5.61 -6.99
CA GLY A 127 1.79 4.90 -8.23
C GLY A 127 1.84 5.80 -9.47
N ILE A 128 1.26 7.01 -9.38
CA ILE A 128 1.28 8.00 -10.47
C ILE A 128 2.70 8.47 -10.76
N TRP A 129 3.45 8.85 -9.73
CA TRP A 129 4.78 9.45 -9.89
C TRP A 129 5.82 8.42 -10.33
N LEU A 130 5.98 7.32 -9.59
CA LEU A 130 6.95 6.27 -9.92
C LEU A 130 6.56 5.49 -11.18
N GLY A 131 5.27 5.15 -11.31
CA GLY A 131 4.75 4.45 -12.47
C GLY A 131 4.83 5.29 -13.75
N GLY A 132 4.55 6.60 -13.66
CA GLY A 132 4.62 7.49 -14.80
C GLY A 132 6.05 7.70 -15.33
N PHE A 133 7.06 7.80 -14.46
CA PHE A 133 8.46 7.83 -14.90
C PHE A 133 8.95 6.50 -15.45
N THR A 134 8.48 5.38 -14.89
CA THR A 134 8.76 4.04 -15.42
C THR A 134 8.16 3.85 -16.82
N TYR A 135 6.90 4.26 -17.00
CA TYR A 135 6.23 4.29 -18.29
C TYR A 135 6.99 5.17 -19.30
N LEU A 136 7.42 6.36 -18.87
CA LEU A 136 8.22 7.27 -19.70
C LEU A 136 9.53 6.61 -20.16
N ALA A 137 10.27 5.99 -19.22
CA ALA A 137 11.59 5.42 -19.48
C ALA A 137 11.58 4.16 -20.36
N TYR A 138 10.62 3.26 -20.14
CA TYR A 138 10.62 1.90 -20.70
C TYR A 138 9.56 1.67 -21.77
N VAL A 139 8.50 2.48 -21.83
CA VAL A 139 7.44 2.33 -22.84
C VAL A 139 7.51 3.49 -23.82
N LEU A 140 7.29 4.72 -23.35
CA LEU A 140 7.14 5.87 -24.24
C LEU A 140 8.43 6.20 -24.98
N LEU A 141 9.56 6.36 -24.28
CA LEU A 141 10.82 6.73 -24.94
C LEU A 141 11.38 5.64 -25.87
N PRO A 142 11.28 4.33 -25.58
CA PRO A 142 11.72 3.30 -26.51
C PRO A 142 10.82 3.15 -27.74
N LEU A 143 9.50 3.28 -27.60
CA LEU A 143 8.56 3.07 -28.70
C LEU A 143 8.75 4.07 -29.85
N LEU A 144 9.30 5.25 -29.56
CA LEU A 144 9.57 6.28 -30.56
C LEU A 144 11.03 6.30 -31.06
N SER A 145 11.77 5.18 -31.02
CA SER A 145 13.15 5.12 -31.54
C SER A 145 13.23 4.72 -33.01
N GLY A 146 13.90 5.52 -33.84
CA GLY A 146 14.17 5.20 -35.25
C GLY A 146 13.58 6.22 -36.23
N ALA A 147 13.35 5.79 -37.48
CA ALA A 147 12.80 6.61 -38.57
C ALA A 147 11.41 7.22 -38.25
N GLU A 148 10.65 6.57 -37.37
CA GLU A 148 9.35 7.03 -36.88
C GLU A 148 9.42 8.30 -36.02
N PHE A 149 10.60 8.66 -35.51
CA PHE A 149 10.74 9.85 -34.66
C PHE A 149 10.47 11.15 -35.42
N GLU A 150 10.86 11.23 -36.70
CA GLU A 150 10.63 12.43 -37.51
C GLU A 150 9.13 12.70 -37.73
N TYR A 151 8.36 11.62 -37.90
CA TYR A 151 6.91 11.69 -38.09
C TYR A 151 6.15 11.86 -36.77
N ASN A 152 6.67 11.32 -35.66
CA ASN A 152 5.97 11.26 -34.37
C ASN A 152 6.49 12.28 -33.33
N THR A 153 7.21 13.32 -33.73
CA THR A 153 7.68 14.37 -32.80
C THR A 153 6.51 15.14 -32.15
N GLU A 154 5.45 15.40 -32.91
CA GLU A 154 4.25 16.08 -32.41
C GLU A 154 3.49 15.21 -31.39
N THR A 155 3.38 13.90 -31.64
CA THR A 155 2.71 12.98 -30.70
C THR A 155 3.51 12.84 -29.41
N LEU A 156 4.85 12.80 -29.48
CA LEU A 156 5.71 12.78 -28.30
C LEU A 156 5.53 14.04 -27.45
N THR A 157 5.60 15.21 -28.07
CA THR A 157 5.50 16.49 -27.36
C THR A 157 4.12 16.68 -26.75
N PHE A 158 3.05 16.23 -27.44
CA PHE A 158 1.70 16.17 -26.88
C PHE A 158 1.60 15.26 -25.66
N LEU A 159 2.10 14.02 -25.74
CA LEU A 159 2.07 13.06 -24.63
C LEU A 159 2.89 13.54 -23.43
N LEU A 160 4.09 14.09 -23.66
CA LEU A 160 4.92 14.68 -22.61
C LEU A 160 4.21 15.87 -21.95
N ARG A 161 3.54 16.74 -22.73
CA ARG A 161 2.77 17.87 -22.19
C ARG A 161 1.60 17.41 -21.33
N ARG A 162 0.92 16.33 -21.71
CA ARG A 162 -0.19 15.77 -20.93
C ARG A 162 0.27 15.04 -19.67
N LEU A 163 1.39 14.32 -19.73
CA LEU A 163 1.93 13.54 -18.62
C LEU A 163 2.55 14.42 -17.52
N THR A 164 3.17 15.54 -17.89
CA THR A 164 3.87 16.44 -16.95
C THR A 164 2.99 16.93 -15.78
N PRO A 165 1.79 17.52 -15.98
CA PRO A 165 0.96 17.96 -14.87
C PRO A 165 0.53 16.80 -13.96
N ILE A 166 0.28 15.62 -14.52
CA ILE A 166 -0.08 14.42 -13.76
C ILE A 166 1.07 14.00 -12.83
N LEU A 167 2.30 13.96 -13.36
CA LEU A 167 3.50 13.66 -12.57
C LEU A 167 3.76 14.71 -11.48
N MET A 168 3.55 16.00 -11.78
CA MET A 168 3.73 17.09 -10.81
C MET A 168 2.72 17.00 -9.66
N THR A 169 1.44 16.76 -9.98
CA THR A 169 0.39 16.60 -8.98
C THR A 169 0.66 15.38 -8.10
N GLY A 170 1.07 14.24 -8.70
CA GLY A 170 1.46 13.05 -7.94
C GLY A 170 2.63 13.34 -7.00
N MET A 171 3.70 13.97 -7.50
CA MET A 171 4.86 14.36 -6.68
C MET A 171 4.46 15.29 -5.51
N ALA A 172 3.63 16.31 -5.76
CA ALA A 172 3.19 17.25 -4.73
C ALA A 172 2.35 16.58 -3.64
N ILE A 173 1.39 15.73 -4.03
CA ILE A 173 0.57 14.97 -3.07
C ILE A 173 1.45 14.03 -2.25
N GLN A 174 2.42 13.35 -2.87
CA GLN A 174 3.31 12.43 -2.16
C GLN A 174 4.18 13.15 -1.13
N LEU A 175 4.65 14.36 -1.41
CA LEU A 175 5.44 15.15 -0.45
C LEU A 175 4.60 15.55 0.76
N VAL A 176 3.39 16.09 0.54
CA VAL A 176 2.51 16.52 1.63
C VAL A 176 2.09 15.33 2.50
N THR A 177 1.63 14.25 1.85
CA THR A 177 1.21 13.03 2.56
C THR A 177 2.38 12.34 3.26
N GLY A 178 3.55 12.27 2.62
CA GLY A 178 4.74 11.66 3.20
C GLY A 178 5.25 12.41 4.43
N LEU A 179 5.22 13.75 4.42
CA LEU A 179 5.55 14.57 5.59
C LEU A 179 4.60 14.27 6.75
N PHE A 180 3.29 14.29 6.50
CA PHE A 180 2.28 13.98 7.52
C PHE A 180 2.48 12.59 8.14
N LEU A 181 2.65 11.56 7.30
CA LEU A 181 2.86 10.18 7.77
C LEU A 181 4.18 10.03 8.51
N SER A 182 5.23 10.75 8.12
CA SER A 182 6.54 10.71 8.80
C SER A 182 6.50 11.34 10.19
N GLU A 183 5.87 12.51 10.31
CA GLU A 183 5.71 13.21 11.60
C GLU A 183 4.86 12.37 12.54
N ALA A 184 3.79 11.77 12.02
CA ALA A 184 2.86 11.02 12.85
C ALA A 184 3.36 9.61 13.21
N SER A 185 4.44 9.11 12.57
CA SER A 185 5.06 7.82 12.89
C SER A 185 6.18 7.91 13.94
N ILE A 186 6.75 9.09 14.20
CA ILE A 186 7.91 9.27 15.08
C ILE A 186 7.67 10.45 16.03
N SER A 187 7.51 10.15 17.32
CA SER A 187 7.31 11.18 18.35
C SER A 187 8.60 11.84 18.80
N ASN A 188 9.75 11.16 18.66
CA ASN A 188 11.03 11.60 19.21
C ASN A 188 12.14 11.59 18.16
N ALA A 189 12.86 12.71 18.00
CA ALA A 189 13.94 12.84 17.00
C ALA A 189 15.07 11.80 17.19
N GLN A 190 15.29 11.34 18.42
CA GLN A 190 16.29 10.32 18.73
C GLN A 190 15.89 8.93 18.19
N GLN A 191 14.59 8.65 18.03
CA GLN A 191 14.11 7.40 17.42
C GLN A 191 14.47 7.34 15.93
N LEU A 192 14.58 8.48 15.25
CA LEU A 192 14.96 8.52 13.84
C LEU A 192 16.36 7.91 13.59
N ILE A 193 17.27 8.03 14.55
CA ILE A 193 18.66 7.58 14.43
C ILE A 193 18.89 6.23 15.12
N ASN A 194 18.20 5.96 16.23
CA ASN A 194 18.44 4.75 17.01
C ASN A 194 17.57 3.57 16.58
N ASP A 195 16.40 3.83 15.99
CA ASP A 195 15.46 2.79 15.61
C ASP A 195 15.64 2.34 14.14
N PRO A 196 15.59 1.02 13.83
CA PRO A 196 15.64 0.52 12.46
C PRO A 196 14.58 1.11 11.52
N PHE A 197 13.35 1.35 12.01
CA PHE A 197 12.29 2.01 11.26
C PHE A 197 12.67 3.48 10.97
N GLY A 198 13.19 4.18 11.99
CA GLY A 198 13.68 5.55 11.85
C GLY A 198 14.78 5.71 10.79
N ARG A 199 15.78 4.81 10.81
CA ARG A 199 16.88 4.83 9.84
C ARG A 199 16.41 4.56 8.41
N THR A 200 15.51 3.60 8.24
CA THR A 200 14.94 3.28 6.92
C THR A 200 14.09 4.44 6.39
N LEU A 201 13.32 5.10 7.26
CA LEU A 201 12.59 6.33 6.92
C LEU A 201 13.53 7.48 6.50
N LEU A 202 14.64 7.68 7.21
CA LEU A 202 15.63 8.71 6.86
C LEU A 202 16.21 8.47 5.45
N ILE A 203 16.62 7.23 5.15
CA ILE A 203 17.10 6.84 3.82
C ILE A 203 16.02 7.08 2.77
N GLN A 204 14.76 6.70 3.06
CA GLN A 204 13.64 6.94 2.15
C GLN A 204 13.43 8.43 1.86
N ILE A 205 13.50 9.30 2.88
CA ILE A 205 13.39 10.75 2.72
C ILE A 205 14.52 11.28 1.82
N LEU A 206 15.76 10.85 2.06
CA LEU A 206 16.92 11.29 1.27
C LEU A 206 16.78 10.87 -0.20
N VAL A 207 16.43 9.61 -0.45
CA VAL A 207 16.22 9.10 -1.82
C VAL A 207 15.04 9.80 -2.49
N THR A 208 13.97 10.09 -1.74
CA THR A 208 12.81 10.84 -2.25
C THR A 208 13.20 12.26 -2.63
N LEU A 209 14.05 12.93 -1.85
CA LEU A 209 14.55 14.27 -2.17
C LEU A 209 15.39 14.27 -3.47
N VAL A 210 16.28 13.29 -3.63
CA VAL A 210 17.03 13.09 -4.89
C VAL A 210 16.06 12.85 -6.06
N LEU A 211 15.04 12.03 -5.85
CA LEU A 211 14.00 11.73 -6.83
C LEU A 211 13.21 12.98 -7.24
N VAL A 212 12.86 13.86 -6.29
CA VAL A 212 12.23 15.17 -6.57
C VAL A 212 13.16 16.04 -7.42
N CYS A 213 14.42 16.20 -7.02
CA CYS A 213 15.39 17.00 -7.76
C CYS A 213 15.55 16.50 -9.21
N LEU A 214 15.68 15.18 -9.39
CA LEU A 214 15.74 14.56 -10.72
C LEU A 214 14.44 14.73 -11.51
N SER A 215 13.27 14.68 -10.85
CA SER A 215 11.96 14.86 -11.49
C SER A 215 11.82 16.28 -12.01
N VAL A 216 12.15 17.27 -11.19
CA VAL A 216 12.15 18.69 -11.54
C VAL A 216 13.14 18.92 -12.69
N TYR A 217 14.35 18.38 -12.61
CA TYR A 217 15.34 18.48 -13.68
C TYR A 217 14.84 17.88 -15.01
N ALA A 218 14.23 16.68 -14.98
CA ALA A 218 13.68 16.04 -16.16
C ALA A 218 12.53 16.84 -16.80
N LEU A 219 11.60 17.33 -15.98
CA LEU A 219 10.35 17.95 -16.45
C LEU A 219 10.48 19.46 -16.76
N TYR A 220 11.33 20.21 -16.06
CA TYR A 220 11.50 21.64 -16.26
C TYR A 220 12.73 22.04 -17.08
N ILE A 221 13.75 21.18 -17.21
CA ILE A 221 14.95 21.52 -17.97
C ILE A 221 15.06 20.67 -19.24
N ILE A 222 14.99 19.35 -19.12
CA ILE A 222 15.21 18.46 -20.28
C ILE A 222 14.01 18.48 -21.24
N ARG A 223 12.78 18.38 -20.71
CA ARG A 223 11.55 18.42 -21.51
C ARG A 223 11.45 19.67 -22.40
N PRO A 224 11.55 20.92 -21.90
CA PRO A 224 11.38 22.09 -22.76
C PRO A 224 12.46 22.19 -23.84
N ARG A 225 13.70 21.77 -23.53
CA ARG A 225 14.77 21.67 -24.54
C ARG A 225 14.39 20.70 -25.65
N LEU A 226 13.86 19.53 -25.30
CA LEU A 226 13.42 18.54 -26.28
C LEU A 226 12.25 19.04 -27.11
N THR A 227 11.24 19.69 -26.51
CA THR A 227 10.08 20.24 -27.24
C THR A 227 10.50 21.37 -28.18
N HIS A 228 11.39 22.25 -27.73
CA HIS A 228 11.87 23.38 -28.53
C HIS A 228 12.70 22.89 -29.72
N GLN A 229 13.62 21.93 -29.50
CA GLN A 229 14.41 21.37 -30.59
C GLN A 229 13.55 20.55 -31.57
N ALA A 230 12.54 19.83 -31.08
CA ALA A 230 11.62 19.06 -31.93
C ALA A 230 10.75 19.94 -32.84
N LEU A 231 10.28 21.09 -32.35
CA LEU A 231 9.48 22.05 -33.13
C LEU A 231 10.27 22.73 -34.27
N LEU A 232 11.61 22.78 -34.18
CA LEU A 232 12.47 23.43 -35.17
C LEU A 232 12.90 22.48 -36.32
N LEU A 233 12.62 21.18 -36.20
CA LEU A 233 12.94 20.18 -37.22
C LEU A 233 12.19 20.34 -38.56
N PRO A 234 10.88 20.59 -38.62
CA PRO A 234 10.14 20.68 -39.88
C PRO A 234 10.42 21.96 -40.69
N VAL A 235 11.06 22.97 -40.10
CA VAL A 235 11.36 24.26 -40.75
C VAL A 235 12.59 24.19 -41.66
N VAL A 236 13.46 23.18 -41.49
CA VAL A 236 14.72 23.05 -42.23
C VAL A 236 14.54 22.07 -43.39
N LYS A 237 14.79 22.53 -44.62
CA LYS A 237 14.75 21.69 -45.84
C LYS A 237 15.70 20.50 -45.71
N ALA A 238 15.29 19.33 -46.22
CA ALA A 238 15.96 18.04 -46.04
C ALA A 238 17.44 18.02 -46.51
N ASP A 239 17.83 18.93 -47.41
CA ASP A 239 19.13 18.93 -48.09
C ASP A 239 20.25 19.72 -47.40
N LEU A 240 20.00 20.35 -46.24
CA LEU A 240 21.01 21.17 -45.56
C LEU A 240 21.83 20.35 -44.53
N PRO A 241 23.18 20.50 -44.48
CA PRO A 241 24.03 19.85 -43.49
C PRO A 241 23.66 20.21 -42.03
N ASP A 242 23.00 21.35 -41.83
CA ASP A 242 22.45 21.82 -40.56
C ASP A 242 21.36 20.89 -39.98
N ARG A 243 20.74 20.03 -40.79
CA ARG A 243 19.76 19.06 -40.33
C ARG A 243 20.40 17.92 -39.54
N ARG A 244 21.57 17.42 -39.97
CA ARG A 244 22.29 16.32 -39.27
C ARG A 244 22.82 16.77 -37.91
N THR A 245 23.33 17.99 -37.81
CA THR A 245 23.82 18.55 -36.54
C THR A 245 22.68 18.76 -35.54
N ARG A 246 21.52 19.25 -35.98
CA ARG A 246 20.34 19.36 -35.10
C ARG A 246 19.73 18.01 -34.73
N GLN A 247 19.73 17.03 -35.63
CA GLN A 247 19.29 15.66 -35.31
C GLN A 247 20.18 15.01 -34.24
N SER A 248 21.50 15.25 -34.27
CA SER A 248 22.42 14.72 -33.26
C SER A 248 22.20 15.37 -31.89
N GLU A 249 21.92 16.67 -31.83
CA GLU A 249 21.57 17.38 -30.59
C GLU A 249 20.27 16.87 -29.96
N ILE A 250 19.25 16.60 -30.77
CA ILE A 250 17.97 16.07 -30.30
C ILE A 250 18.13 14.64 -29.78
N SER A 251 18.88 13.81 -30.50
CA SER A 251 19.18 12.44 -30.08
C SER A 251 19.91 12.42 -28.72
N SER A 252 20.80 13.40 -28.49
CA SER A 252 21.55 13.55 -27.25
C SER A 252 20.65 14.00 -26.09
N THR A 253 19.81 15.01 -26.29
CA THR A 253 18.84 15.49 -25.29
C THR A 253 17.84 14.39 -24.93
N ARG A 254 17.40 13.60 -25.92
CA ARG A 254 16.55 12.44 -25.69
C ARG A 254 17.26 11.34 -24.90
N ARG A 255 18.52 11.04 -25.23
CA ARG A 255 19.32 10.05 -24.49
C ARG A 255 19.48 10.49 -23.04
N LEU A 256 19.71 11.77 -22.80
CA LEU A 256 19.74 12.35 -21.47
C LEU A 256 18.39 12.17 -20.76
N LEU A 257 17.27 12.50 -21.40
CA LEU A 257 15.93 12.27 -20.83
C LEU A 257 15.70 10.79 -20.49
N LYS A 258 16.13 9.87 -21.36
CA LYS A 258 16.01 8.42 -21.14
C LYS A 258 16.83 7.97 -19.94
N LEU A 259 18.07 8.44 -19.83
CA LEU A 259 18.97 8.12 -18.72
C LEU A 259 18.41 8.67 -17.40
N THR A 260 17.95 9.93 -17.39
CA THR A 260 17.32 10.54 -16.21
C THR A 260 16.04 9.81 -15.83
N ALA A 261 15.16 9.48 -16.78
CA ALA A 261 13.94 8.73 -16.49
C ALA A 261 14.23 7.30 -15.96
N LYS A 262 15.29 6.65 -16.44
CA LYS A 262 15.77 5.38 -15.88
C LYS A 262 16.33 5.54 -14.47
N SER A 263 17.12 6.58 -14.20
CA SER A 263 17.61 6.83 -12.84
C SER A 263 16.47 7.14 -11.88
N LEU A 264 15.45 7.88 -12.32
CA LEU A 264 14.19 8.10 -11.59
C LEU A 264 13.49 6.77 -11.27
N ALA A 265 13.37 5.85 -12.23
CA ALA A 265 12.78 4.53 -12.00
C ALA A 265 13.60 3.70 -10.98
N ILE A 266 14.94 3.76 -11.04
CA ILE A 266 15.83 3.09 -10.08
C ILE A 266 15.65 3.67 -8.67
N CYS A 267 15.66 4.99 -8.53
CA CYS A 267 15.36 5.64 -7.25
C CYS A 267 13.97 5.25 -6.74
N GLY A 268 12.97 5.17 -7.62
CA GLY A 268 11.64 4.68 -7.29
C GLY A 268 11.62 3.25 -6.75
N MET A 269 12.40 2.34 -7.35
CA MET A 269 12.56 0.97 -6.82
C MET A 269 13.21 0.96 -5.42
N ILE A 270 14.19 1.83 -5.18
CA ILE A 270 14.81 1.97 -3.85
C ILE A 270 13.79 2.47 -2.83
N VAL A 271 12.95 3.46 -3.18
CA VAL A 271 11.86 3.94 -2.31
C VAL A 271 10.89 2.81 -1.98
N LEU A 272 10.47 2.01 -2.96
CA LEU A 272 9.59 0.86 -2.73
C LEU A 272 10.23 -0.21 -1.83
N LEU A 273 11.54 -0.43 -1.98
CA LEU A 273 12.30 -1.32 -1.10
C LEU A 273 12.31 -0.79 0.35
N CYS A 274 12.54 0.50 0.54
CA CYS A 274 12.44 1.14 1.86
C CYS A 274 11.04 0.97 2.46
N SER A 275 9.98 1.18 1.69
CA SER A 275 8.61 0.95 2.15
C SER A 275 8.40 -0.50 2.58
N SER A 276 8.92 -1.47 1.83
CA SER A 276 8.86 -2.89 2.22
C SER A 276 9.60 -3.18 3.53
N LEU A 277 10.74 -2.54 3.76
CA LEU A 277 11.50 -2.70 5.02
C LEU A 277 10.77 -2.05 6.21
N GLN A 278 10.10 -0.93 6.00
CA GLN A 278 9.29 -0.29 7.04
C GLN A 278 8.09 -1.15 7.47
N LEU A 279 7.47 -1.89 6.54
CA LEU A 279 6.45 -2.88 6.89
C LEU A 279 7.00 -3.99 7.80
N PHE A 280 8.28 -4.35 7.63
CA PHE A 280 8.93 -5.38 8.46
C PHE A 280 9.29 -4.86 9.85
N PHE A 281 9.86 -3.66 9.96
CA PHE A 281 10.28 -3.11 11.26
C PHE A 281 9.12 -2.59 12.11
N ALA A 282 8.01 -2.20 11.47
CA ALA A 282 6.85 -1.53 12.08
C ALA A 282 7.21 -0.18 12.76
N PRO A 283 6.27 0.77 12.84
CA PRO A 283 6.52 2.02 13.55
C PRO A 283 6.75 1.78 15.05
N PRO A 284 7.66 2.53 15.70
CA PRO A 284 7.92 2.38 17.12
C PRO A 284 6.66 2.71 17.93
N ILE A 285 6.30 1.81 18.85
CA ILE A 285 5.12 1.97 19.70
C ILE A 285 5.51 2.85 20.89
N ASP A 286 4.93 4.04 20.98
CA ASP A 286 5.03 4.87 22.18
C ASP A 286 4.12 4.28 23.25
N PHE A 287 4.72 3.58 24.21
CA PHE A 287 3.98 3.07 25.35
C PHE A 287 3.50 4.24 26.20
N PRO A 288 2.19 4.38 26.46
CA PRO A 288 1.72 5.38 27.41
C PRO A 288 2.42 5.13 28.75
N ASN A 289 2.81 6.22 29.42
CA ASN A 289 3.46 6.18 30.72
C ASN A 289 2.42 5.77 31.78
N ILE A 290 1.96 4.52 31.73
CA ILE A 290 1.09 3.93 32.73
C ILE A 290 1.98 3.76 33.95
N ASN A 291 1.64 4.47 35.03
CA ASN A 291 2.32 4.35 36.29
C ASN A 291 1.97 2.96 36.88
N TYR A 292 2.71 1.92 36.46
CA TYR A 292 2.73 0.67 37.18
C TYR A 292 3.26 1.04 38.56
N GLU A 293 2.43 0.95 39.60
CA GLU A 293 2.94 0.97 40.96
C GLU A 293 3.96 -0.16 41.06
N ARG A 294 5.24 0.15 40.82
CA ARG A 294 6.35 -0.75 41.08
C ARG A 294 6.35 -0.89 42.59
N GLN A 295 5.71 -1.94 43.08
CA GLN A 295 6.06 -2.46 44.40
C GLN A 295 7.56 -2.74 44.34
N THR A 296 8.33 -1.91 45.04
CA THR A 296 9.77 -2.05 45.19
C THR A 296 10.02 -3.44 45.74
N LEU A 297 10.52 -4.33 44.89
CA LEU A 297 10.86 -5.70 45.25
C LEU A 297 12.03 -5.65 46.25
N THR A 298 11.73 -5.66 47.54
CA THR A 298 12.70 -6.14 48.53
C THR A 298 13.02 -7.60 48.21
N PRO A 299 14.29 -8.06 48.28
CA PRO A 299 14.77 -9.31 47.65
C PRO A 299 14.29 -10.63 48.28
N LYS A 300 13.12 -10.65 48.93
CA LYS A 300 12.64 -11.81 49.71
C LYS A 300 11.21 -12.27 49.37
N ASN A 301 10.59 -11.80 48.30
CA ASN A 301 9.28 -12.32 47.89
C ASN A 301 9.26 -12.79 46.43
N ILE A 302 8.82 -14.04 46.30
CA ILE A 302 8.43 -14.81 45.11
C ILE A 302 7.66 -13.91 44.12
N PRO A 303 7.80 -14.06 42.79
CA PRO A 303 7.01 -13.30 41.82
C PRO A 303 5.52 -13.40 42.18
N ILE A 304 4.85 -12.26 42.34
CA ILE A 304 3.42 -12.16 42.71
C ILE A 304 2.58 -12.61 41.50
N ASN A 305 2.63 -13.91 41.24
CA ASN A 305 1.77 -14.59 40.28
C ASN A 305 0.46 -15.01 40.93
N ALA A 306 0.28 -14.76 42.23
CA ALA A 306 -0.91 -15.09 42.98
C ALA A 306 -1.52 -13.83 43.60
N GLN A 307 -2.83 -13.64 43.40
CA GLN A 307 -3.61 -12.55 43.98
C GLN A 307 -4.85 -13.12 44.66
N THR A 308 -5.15 -12.63 45.86
CA THR A 308 -6.37 -13.00 46.57
C THR A 308 -7.26 -11.78 46.69
N ARG A 309 -8.54 -11.93 46.35
CA ARG A 309 -9.55 -10.88 46.46
C ARG A 309 -10.83 -11.42 47.06
N GLN A 310 -11.58 -10.53 47.70
CA GLN A 310 -12.90 -10.84 48.23
C GLN A 310 -13.96 -10.46 47.20
N MET A 311 -14.72 -11.45 46.74
CA MET A 311 -15.80 -11.31 45.77
C MET A 311 -17.13 -11.64 46.45
N GLY A 312 -17.74 -10.63 47.09
CA GLY A 312 -18.96 -10.82 47.88
C GLY A 312 -18.70 -11.67 49.12
N ASP A 313 -19.35 -12.83 49.21
CA ASP A 313 -19.19 -13.85 50.27
C ASP A 313 -18.06 -14.86 50.00
N LEU A 314 -17.34 -14.70 48.89
CA LEU A 314 -16.27 -15.59 48.48
C LEU A 314 -14.90 -14.92 48.61
N THR A 315 -13.92 -15.69 49.02
CA THR A 315 -12.49 -15.34 48.89
C THR A 315 -11.94 -16.13 47.70
N VAL A 316 -11.37 -15.41 46.74
CA VAL A 316 -10.91 -15.96 45.47
C VAL A 316 -9.42 -15.71 45.34
N THR A 317 -8.64 -16.78 45.32
CA THR A 317 -7.20 -16.75 45.07
C THR A 317 -6.95 -17.19 43.63
N LEU A 318 -6.40 -16.30 42.82
CA LEU A 318 -6.01 -16.56 41.44
C LEU A 318 -4.49 -16.65 41.35
N GLN A 319 -3.97 -17.70 40.73
CA GLN A 319 -2.55 -17.91 40.48
C GLN A 319 -2.27 -18.20 39.00
N LEU A 320 -1.26 -17.55 38.42
CA LEU A 320 -0.83 -17.72 37.03
C LEU A 320 0.54 -18.41 36.94
N LEU A 321 0.65 -19.49 36.19
CA LEU A 321 1.88 -20.27 36.05
C LEU A 321 2.17 -20.58 34.58
N PRO A 322 3.38 -20.30 34.04
CA PRO A 322 4.46 -19.54 34.64
C PRO A 322 4.22 -18.02 34.48
N GLY A 323 4.73 -17.20 35.41
CA GLY A 323 4.63 -15.72 35.34
C GLY A 323 5.52 -15.04 34.30
N ARG A 324 5.78 -15.70 33.18
CA ARG A 324 6.63 -15.19 32.09
C ARG A 324 6.00 -15.51 30.73
N VAL A 325 6.36 -14.75 29.71
CA VAL A 325 5.81 -14.92 28.35
C VAL A 325 6.47 -16.09 27.61
N GLY A 326 5.82 -16.55 26.53
CA GLY A 326 6.39 -17.54 25.61
C GLY A 326 6.12 -19.01 25.97
N TYR A 327 5.37 -19.28 27.03
CA TYR A 327 4.96 -20.61 27.47
C TYR A 327 3.44 -20.75 27.39
N GLU A 328 2.94 -21.97 27.54
CA GLU A 328 1.52 -22.17 27.89
C GLU A 328 1.29 -21.75 29.33
N HIS A 329 0.16 -21.10 29.58
CA HIS A 329 -0.16 -20.53 30.89
C HIS A 329 -1.31 -21.28 31.52
N THR A 330 -1.14 -21.62 32.79
CA THR A 330 -2.14 -22.23 33.63
C THR A 330 -2.61 -21.20 34.66
N VAL A 331 -3.90 -20.87 34.60
CA VAL A 331 -4.59 -20.09 35.63
C VAL A 331 -5.26 -21.04 36.60
N ILE A 332 -4.86 -20.97 37.86
CA ILE A 332 -5.42 -21.73 38.97
C ILE A 332 -6.28 -20.77 39.78
N VAL A 333 -7.54 -21.12 40.00
CA VAL A 333 -8.48 -20.35 40.83
C VAL A 333 -8.93 -21.24 41.99
N ILE A 334 -8.73 -20.75 43.20
CA ILE A 334 -9.18 -21.38 44.44
C ILE A 334 -10.26 -20.48 45.04
N ILE A 335 -11.40 -21.07 45.39
CA ILE A 335 -12.57 -20.34 45.88
C ILE A 335 -12.93 -20.88 47.26
N THR A 336 -12.95 -20.02 48.27
CA THR A 336 -13.40 -20.34 49.61
C THR A 336 -14.57 -19.45 50.03
N ASP A 337 -15.51 -20.01 50.77
CA ASP A 337 -16.62 -19.30 51.42
C ASP A 337 -16.11 -18.55 52.67
N ASN A 338 -16.90 -17.65 53.24
CA ASN A 338 -16.64 -16.91 54.50
C ASN A 338 -16.33 -17.80 55.71
N LYS A 339 -16.64 -19.11 55.64
CA LYS A 339 -16.29 -20.12 56.64
C LYS A 339 -15.00 -20.89 56.32
N ASN A 340 -14.18 -20.42 55.37
CA ASN A 340 -12.99 -21.07 54.84
C ASN A 340 -13.23 -22.49 54.28
N ARG A 341 -14.43 -22.76 53.76
CA ARG A 341 -14.74 -24.02 53.08
C ARG A 341 -14.58 -23.84 51.58
N SER A 342 -13.91 -24.77 50.90
CA SER A 342 -13.75 -24.73 49.45
C SER A 342 -15.10 -24.88 48.73
N VAL A 343 -15.32 -24.05 47.73
CA VAL A 343 -16.53 -24.12 46.88
C VAL A 343 -16.23 -25.02 45.68
N THR A 344 -16.87 -26.18 45.62
CA THR A 344 -16.63 -27.19 44.57
C THR A 344 -17.66 -27.19 43.46
N ASP A 345 -18.83 -26.59 43.68
CA ASP A 345 -19.96 -26.58 42.75
C ASP A 345 -20.18 -25.18 42.17
N ALA A 346 -19.18 -24.71 41.40
CA ALA A 346 -19.26 -23.46 40.68
C ALA A 346 -18.75 -23.64 39.24
N GLN A 347 -19.27 -22.84 38.32
CA GLN A 347 -18.69 -22.65 37.00
C GLN A 347 -17.85 -21.37 37.01
N VAL A 348 -16.59 -21.47 36.62
CA VAL A 348 -15.65 -20.35 36.55
C VAL A 348 -15.35 -20.03 35.10
N ASN A 349 -15.73 -18.84 34.65
CA ASN A 349 -15.38 -18.31 33.35
C ASN A 349 -14.27 -17.27 33.50
N LEU A 350 -13.22 -17.41 32.71
CA LEU A 350 -12.06 -16.54 32.68
C LEU A 350 -12.00 -15.84 31.33
N THR A 351 -11.91 -14.52 31.34
CA THR A 351 -11.64 -13.71 30.16
C THR A 351 -10.40 -12.87 30.40
N THR A 352 -9.43 -12.94 29.49
CA THR A 352 -8.15 -12.24 29.60
C THR A 352 -8.07 -11.13 28.57
N ASP A 353 -7.66 -9.93 28.97
CA ASP A 353 -7.44 -8.79 28.08
C ASP A 353 -6.16 -8.03 28.45
N MET A 354 -5.43 -7.55 27.45
CA MET A 354 -4.16 -6.84 27.62
C MET A 354 -4.42 -5.34 27.64
N GLN A 355 -4.03 -4.65 28.72
CA GLN A 355 -4.39 -3.22 28.89
C GLN A 355 -3.70 -2.30 27.89
N LEU A 356 -2.47 -2.64 27.47
CA LEU A 356 -1.64 -1.77 26.65
C LEU A 356 -1.96 -1.86 25.16
N MET A 357 -2.21 -3.07 24.67
CA MET A 357 -2.44 -3.34 23.25
C MET A 357 -3.53 -4.37 23.10
N LYS A 358 -4.40 -4.20 22.09
CA LYS A 358 -5.44 -5.17 21.77
C LYS A 358 -4.82 -6.46 21.21
N MET A 359 -4.51 -7.40 22.09
CA MET A 359 -3.93 -8.71 21.75
C MET A 359 -4.99 -9.80 21.50
N GLY A 360 -6.28 -9.46 21.60
CA GLY A 360 -7.39 -10.41 21.56
C GLY A 360 -7.77 -10.92 22.95
N GLU A 361 -9.00 -11.42 23.08
CA GLU A 361 -9.50 -11.98 24.34
C GLU A 361 -9.28 -13.50 24.40
N GLY A 362 -8.56 -13.96 25.41
CA GLY A 362 -8.50 -15.37 25.77
C GLY A 362 -9.70 -15.73 26.64
N LYS A 363 -10.41 -16.82 26.31
CA LYS A 363 -11.56 -17.30 27.10
C LYS A 363 -11.36 -18.74 27.51
N ALA A 364 -11.61 -19.03 28.78
CA ALA A 364 -11.64 -20.39 29.32
C ALA A 364 -12.80 -20.55 30.30
N SER A 365 -13.43 -21.71 30.32
CA SER A 365 -14.51 -22.06 31.27
C SER A 365 -14.17 -23.37 31.94
N VAL A 366 -14.27 -23.39 33.27
CA VAL A 366 -14.05 -24.59 34.10
C VAL A 366 -15.35 -24.89 34.84
N GLN A 367 -15.88 -26.09 34.63
CA GLN A 367 -17.06 -26.58 35.34
C GLN A 367 -16.65 -27.20 36.69
N GLY A 368 -17.57 -27.17 37.65
CA GLY A 368 -17.38 -27.65 39.02
C GLY A 368 -17.05 -29.14 39.14
N GLY A 369 -16.74 -29.56 40.37
CA GLY A 369 -16.41 -30.94 40.76
C GLY A 369 -15.13 -31.05 41.61
N ASN A 370 -14.30 -30.01 41.63
CA ASN A 370 -13.04 -29.97 42.38
C ASN A 370 -12.93 -28.67 43.19
N PRO A 371 -12.16 -28.66 44.31
CA PRO A 371 -11.92 -27.47 45.11
C PRO A 371 -10.96 -26.46 44.45
N VAL A 372 -10.33 -26.86 43.34
CA VAL A 372 -9.36 -26.07 42.58
C VAL A 372 -9.80 -26.06 41.12
N TYR A 373 -10.00 -24.87 40.56
CA TYR A 373 -10.39 -24.67 39.18
C TYR A 373 -9.14 -24.35 38.37
N ILE A 374 -8.84 -25.14 37.35
CA ILE A 374 -7.63 -25.01 36.55
C ILE A 374 -8.02 -24.78 35.10
N ALA A 375 -7.53 -23.68 34.52
CA ALA A 375 -7.70 -23.36 33.11
C ALA A 375 -6.34 -23.17 32.45
N THR A 376 -6.16 -23.75 31.27
CA THR A 376 -4.96 -23.57 30.46
C THR A 376 -5.26 -22.66 29.28
N PHE A 377 -4.32 -21.77 28.98
CA PHE A 377 -4.33 -20.88 27.83
C PHE A 377 -3.15 -21.21 26.93
N ASP A 378 -3.43 -21.35 25.63
CA ASP A 378 -2.38 -21.50 24.63
C ASP A 378 -1.55 -20.22 24.57
N LYS A 379 -0.24 -20.37 24.39
CA LYS A 379 0.73 -19.26 24.28
C LYS A 379 0.38 -18.21 23.21
N ARG A 380 -0.51 -18.53 22.26
CA ARG A 380 -0.97 -17.63 21.20
C ARG A 380 -2.29 -16.93 21.52
N THR A 381 -3.10 -17.48 22.42
CA THR A 381 -4.47 -16.98 22.68
C THR A 381 -4.56 -16.03 23.87
N ALA A 382 -3.68 -16.16 24.86
CA ALA A 382 -3.56 -15.22 25.97
C ALA A 382 -2.10 -15.15 26.46
N PHE A 383 -1.76 -14.09 27.21
CA PHE A 383 -0.45 -13.95 27.87
C PHE A 383 0.77 -14.01 26.92
N ASN A 384 0.55 -13.64 25.66
CA ASN A 384 1.53 -13.68 24.58
C ASN A 384 2.51 -12.50 24.59
N MET A 385 2.36 -11.56 25.54
CA MET A 385 3.12 -10.33 25.63
C MET A 385 3.39 -9.94 27.08
N ALA A 386 4.56 -9.36 27.32
CA ALA A 386 4.94 -8.87 28.64
C ALA A 386 4.19 -7.56 28.93
N GLY A 387 3.75 -7.38 30.18
CA GLY A 387 2.97 -6.23 30.60
C GLY A 387 1.77 -6.61 31.46
N LEU A 388 0.84 -5.68 31.60
CA LEU A 388 -0.29 -5.79 32.52
C LEU A 388 -1.51 -6.42 31.83
N TRP A 389 -1.89 -7.60 32.32
CA TRP A 389 -3.05 -8.35 31.88
C TRP A 389 -4.18 -8.25 32.91
N ASN A 390 -5.37 -7.93 32.41
CA ASN A 390 -6.61 -8.04 33.17
C ASN A 390 -7.17 -9.45 32.97
N ILE A 391 -7.39 -10.16 34.07
CA ILE A 391 -8.08 -11.45 34.06
C ILE A 391 -9.41 -11.24 34.77
N GLN A 392 -10.48 -11.16 33.99
CA GLN A 392 -11.84 -11.11 34.49
C GLN A 392 -12.28 -12.52 34.86
N VAL A 393 -12.63 -12.70 36.13
CA VAL A 393 -13.11 -13.97 36.69
C VAL A 393 -14.60 -13.82 36.96
N GLU A 394 -15.42 -14.61 36.28
CA GLU A 394 -16.85 -14.73 36.52
C GLU A 394 -17.15 -16.09 37.17
N ILE A 395 -17.76 -16.07 38.36
CA ILE A 395 -18.10 -17.27 39.14
C ILE A 395 -19.63 -17.40 39.16
N LYS A 396 -20.13 -18.53 38.65
CA LYS A 396 -21.56 -18.89 38.63
C LYS A 396 -21.79 -20.09 39.55
N ARG A 397 -22.52 -19.89 40.65
CA ARG A 397 -22.98 -20.97 41.54
C ARG A 397 -24.43 -21.36 41.22
N PRO A 398 -24.84 -22.64 41.35
CA PRO A 398 -26.21 -23.06 41.11
C PRO A 398 -27.21 -22.26 41.94
N GLY A 399 -28.23 -21.70 41.28
CA GLY A 399 -29.31 -20.94 41.94
C GLY A 399 -28.91 -19.57 42.50
N GLN A 400 -27.70 -19.08 42.21
CA GLN A 400 -27.21 -17.78 42.69
C GLN A 400 -26.82 -16.85 41.54
N LYS A 401 -26.76 -15.54 41.81
CA LYS A 401 -26.30 -14.54 40.83
C LYS A 401 -24.80 -14.72 40.53
N PRO A 402 -24.36 -14.50 39.28
CA PRO A 402 -22.94 -14.52 38.94
C PRO A 402 -22.19 -13.41 39.69
N LEU A 403 -21.01 -13.74 40.20
CA LEU A 403 -20.06 -12.78 40.78
C LEU A 403 -18.94 -12.54 39.78
N THR A 404 -18.50 -11.29 39.63
CA THR A 404 -17.47 -10.94 38.64
C THR A 404 -16.49 -9.92 39.23
N ASP A 405 -15.19 -10.17 39.07
CA ASP A 405 -14.12 -9.24 39.45
C ASP A 405 -12.94 -9.37 38.48
N THR A 406 -12.04 -8.38 38.46
CA THR A 406 -10.88 -8.32 37.58
C THR A 406 -9.59 -8.34 38.39
N PHE A 407 -8.75 -9.34 38.10
CA PHE A 407 -7.41 -9.50 38.64
C PHE A 407 -6.40 -8.88 37.67
N LYS A 408 -5.36 -8.23 38.21
CA LYS A 408 -4.37 -7.51 37.40
C LYS A 408 -3.01 -8.15 37.59
N ILE A 409 -2.50 -8.87 36.59
CA ILE A 409 -1.22 -9.57 36.66
C ILE A 409 -0.22 -8.93 35.72
N THR A 410 1.00 -8.69 36.23
CA THR A 410 2.11 -8.20 35.41
C THR A 410 2.98 -9.38 35.00
N LEU A 411 3.09 -9.60 33.69
CA LEU A 411 4.00 -10.59 33.12
C LEU A 411 5.31 -9.91 32.71
N THR A 412 6.44 -10.55 33.06
CA THR A 412 7.76 -10.13 32.61
C THR A 412 8.23 -10.97 31.42
N ALA A 413 9.09 -10.40 30.60
CA ALA A 413 9.71 -11.08 29.45
C ALA A 413 10.64 -12.21 29.89
#